data_AF-A0A9D2E827-F1
#
_entry.id   AF-A0A9D2E827-F1
#
_cell.length_a   1.000
_cell.length_b   1.000
_cell.length_c   1.000
_cell.angle_alpha   90.00
_cell.angle_beta   90.00
_cell.angle_gamma   90.00
#
_symmetry.space_group_name_H-M   'P 1'
#
loop_
_entity.id
_entity.type
_entity.pdbx_description
1 polymer ?
#
loop_
_entity_poly.entity_id
_entity_poly.type
_entity_poly.pdbx_seq_one_letter_code
_entity_poly.pdbx_strand_id
1 'polypeptide(L)' 'MTDKKTATYADAMARLEKIVGQIDSNELDIDQLADKIKEANELIAFCTDKLTKAESEVEKLLSDGVETKE' A
#
# COMPACT_ATOMS: atom_id res chain seq x y z
N MET A 1 -9.47 6.89 22.81
CA MET A 1 -9.69 8.03 21.90
C MET A 1 -9.55 7.48 20.49
N THR A 2 -10.55 7.70 19.66
CA THR A 2 -10.85 6.89 18.47
C THR A 2 -10.46 7.66 17.22
N ASP A 3 -9.19 7.58 16.85
CA ASP A 3 -8.70 8.17 15.61
C ASP A 3 -9.12 7.28 14.44
N LYS A 4 -10.10 7.80 13.69
CA LYS A 4 -10.53 7.30 12.39
C LYS A 4 -9.37 7.53 11.40
N LYS A 5 -8.28 6.78 11.56
CA LYS A 5 -7.08 6.88 10.73
C LYS A 5 -7.47 6.56 9.30
N THR A 6 -7.52 7.58 8.47
CA THR A 6 -7.27 7.43 7.04
C THR A 6 -6.03 6.55 6.89
N ALA A 7 -6.22 5.32 6.38
CA ALA A 7 -5.15 4.36 6.25
C ALA A 7 -3.99 5.01 5.48
N THR A 8 -2.88 5.25 6.15
CA THR A 8 -1.70 5.81 5.50
C THR A 8 -0.92 4.68 4.82
N TYR A 9 -0.05 5.03 3.88
CA TYR A 9 0.87 4.06 3.27
C TYR A 9 1.67 3.31 4.35
N ALA A 10 2.10 4.01 5.40
CA ALA A 10 2.79 3.43 6.54
C ALA A 10 1.91 2.45 7.33
N ASP A 11 0.65 2.79 7.58
CA ASP A 11 -0.27 1.85 8.26
C ASP A 11 -0.55 0.60 7.39
N ALA A 12 -0.63 0.76 6.06
CA ALA A 12 -0.81 -0.34 5.12
C ALA A 12 0.42 -1.28 5.10
N MET A 13 1.62 -0.73 5.12
CA MET A 13 2.86 -1.50 5.23
C MET A 13 2.99 -2.22 6.56
N ALA A 14 2.69 -1.57 7.68
CA ALA A 14 2.70 -2.21 9.00
C ALA A 14 1.70 -3.38 9.08
N ARG A 15 0.54 -3.28 8.40
CA ARG A 15 -0.40 -4.39 8.27
C ARG A 15 0.15 -5.51 7.41
N LEU A 16 0.79 -5.21 6.27
CA LEU A 16 1.43 -6.21 5.42
C LEU A 16 2.51 -7.00 6.17
N GLU A 17 3.39 -6.32 6.91
CA GLU A 17 4.41 -6.98 7.74
C GLU A 17 3.78 -7.90 8.78
N LYS A 18 2.68 -7.46 9.41
CA LYS A 18 1.95 -8.29 10.36
C LYS A 18 1.36 -9.53 9.69
N ILE A 19 0.76 -9.39 8.50
CA ILE A 19 0.19 -10.52 7.75
C ILE A 19 1.30 -11.51 7.40
N VAL A 20 2.44 -11.04 6.89
CA VAL A 20 3.60 -11.89 6.57
C VAL A 20 4.10 -12.62 7.82
N GLY A 21 4.22 -11.93 8.96
CA GLY A 21 4.61 -12.57 10.22
C GLY A 21 3.62 -13.64 10.69
N GLN A 22 2.32 -13.44 10.48
CA GLN A 22 1.31 -14.46 10.80
C GLN A 22 1.41 -15.68 9.86
N ILE A 23 1.71 -15.47 8.58
CA ILE A 23 1.93 -16.55 7.60
C ILE A 23 3.19 -17.35 7.94
N ASP A 24 4.27 -16.65 8.30
CA ASP A 24 5.57 -17.25 8.64
C ASP A 24 5.51 -18.09 9.93
N SER A 25 4.65 -17.71 10.88
CA SER A 25 4.40 -18.48 12.11
C SER A 25 3.89 -19.90 11.83
N ASN A 26 3.37 -20.17 10.61
CA ASN A 26 2.84 -21.48 10.18
C ASN A 26 1.79 -22.08 11.13
N GLU A 27 1.14 -21.24 11.93
CA GLU A 27 0.05 -21.61 12.85
C GLU A 27 -1.34 -21.34 12.24
N LEU A 28 -1.39 -20.89 10.99
CA LEU A 28 -2.62 -20.56 10.29
C LEU A 28 -3.15 -21.77 9.50
N ASP A 29 -4.44 -22.05 9.62
CA ASP A 29 -5.14 -23.00 8.77
C ASP A 29 -5.26 -22.47 7.32
N ILE A 30 -5.47 -23.37 6.35
CA ILE A 30 -5.57 -23.05 4.91
C ILE A 30 -6.58 -21.93 4.63
N ASP A 31 -7.74 -21.96 5.28
CA ASP A 31 -8.77 -20.92 5.10
C ASP A 31 -8.28 -19.56 5.62
N GLN A 32 -7.59 -19.54 6.75
CA GLN A 32 -7.03 -18.32 7.33
C GLN A 32 -5.89 -17.76 6.47
N LEU A 33 -5.08 -18.64 5.87
CA LEU A 33 -4.03 -18.27 4.94
C LEU A 33 -4.61 -17.58 3.71
N ALA A 34 -5.69 -18.13 3.16
CA ALA A 34 -6.39 -17.56 2.00
C ALA A 34 -6.95 -16.16 2.31
N ASP A 35 -7.57 -15.97 3.48
CA ASP A 35 -8.07 -14.66 3.91
C ASP A 35 -6.94 -13.66 4.12
N LYS A 36 -5.83 -14.08 4.74
CA LYS A 36 -4.64 -13.25 4.95
C LYS A 36 -4.00 -12.81 3.64
N ILE A 37 -3.91 -13.70 2.66
CA ILE A 37 -3.39 -13.38 1.32
C ILE A 37 -4.33 -12.42 0.57
N LYS A 38 -5.65 -12.54 0.72
CA LYS A 38 -6.60 -11.56 0.16
C LYS A 38 -6.40 -10.18 0.78
N GLU A 39 -6.32 -10.11 2.11
CA GLU A 39 -6.07 -8.85 2.84
C GLU A 39 -4.74 -8.21 2.40
N ALA A 40 -3.68 -9.01 2.24
CA ALA A 40 -2.40 -8.53 1.73
C ALA A 40 -2.52 -7.97 0.29
N ASN A 41 -3.24 -8.65 -0.60
CA ASN A 41 -3.46 -8.16 -1.97
C ASN A 41 -4.19 -6.81 -2.01
N GLU A 42 -5.21 -6.62 -1.17
CA GLU A 42 -5.93 -5.35 -1.08
C GLU A 42 -5.01 -4.21 -0.60
N LEU A 43 -4.16 -4.49 0.40
CA LEU A 43 -3.17 -3.53 0.89
C LEU A 43 -2.11 -3.19 -0.15
N ILE A 44 -1.64 -4.18 -0.92
CA ILE A 44 -0.70 -3.97 -2.02
C ILE A 44 -1.34 -3.10 -3.09
N ALA A 45 -2.58 -3.39 -3.50
CA ALA A 45 -3.30 -2.59 -4.49
C ALA A 45 -3.46 -1.14 -4.03
N PHE A 46 -3.80 -0.92 -2.76
CA PHE A 46 -3.87 0.41 -2.16
C PHE A 46 -2.53 1.15 -2.20
N CYS A 47 -1.44 0.46 -1.85
CA CYS A 47 -0.10 1.03 -1.85
C CYS A 47 0.37 1.41 -3.27
N THR A 48 0.11 0.54 -4.25
CA THR A 48 0.42 0.79 -5.66
C THR A 48 -0.38 1.97 -6.19
N ASP A 49 -1.69 2.05 -5.94
CA ASP A 49 -2.52 3.19 -6.37
C ASP A 49 -2.01 4.53 -5.79
N LYS A 50 -1.63 4.53 -4.52
CA LYS A 50 -0.98 5.68 -3.85
C LYS A 50 0.32 6.11 -4.55
N LEU A 51 1.18 5.15 -4.86
CA LEU A 51 2.45 5.41 -5.53
C LEU A 51 2.23 5.93 -6.95
N THR A 52 1.38 5.27 -7.74
CA THR A 52 1.06 5.69 -9.11
C THR A 52 0.45 7.09 -9.16
N LYS A 53 -0.41 7.45 -8.19
CA LYS A 53 -0.94 8.81 -8.08
C LYS A 53 0.16 9.82 -7.79
N ALA A 54 1.02 9.53 -6.83
CA ALA A 54 2.15 10.40 -6.49
C ALA A 54 3.12 10.55 -7.69
N GLU A 55 3.43 9.47 -8.40
CA GLU A 55 4.24 9.50 -9.62
C GLU A 55 3.59 10.34 -10.71
N SER A 56 2.27 10.18 -10.92
CA SER A 56 1.53 10.97 -11.91
C SER A 56 1.50 12.46 -11.57
N GLU A 57 1.38 12.83 -10.29
CA GLU A 57 1.48 14.22 -9.85
C GLU A 57 2.89 14.78 -10.08
N VAL A 58 3.93 14.00 -9.77
CA VAL A 58 5.32 14.39 -10.03
C VAL A 58 5.59 14.54 -11.53
N GLU A 59 5.12 13.61 -12.36
CA GLU A 59 5.26 13.67 -13.82
C GLU A 59 4.56 14.90 -14.40
N LYS A 60 3.37 15.25 -13.91
CA LYS A 60 2.68 16.49 -14.31
C LYS A 60 3.48 17.72 -13.92
N LEU A 61 3.95 17.80 -12.68
CA LEU A 61 4.77 18.93 -12.21
C LEU A 61 6.07 19.07 -13.01
N LEU A 62 6.70 17.96 -13.40
CA LEU A 62 7.88 17.97 -14.26
C LEU A 62 7.53 18.34 -15.71
N SER A 63 6.40 17.89 -16.25
CA SER A 63 5.94 18.22 -17.60
C SER A 63 5.55 19.69 -17.72
N ASP A 64 4.85 20.24 -16.71
CA ASP A 64 4.52 21.67 -16.61
C ASP A 64 5.77 22.54 -16.29
N GLY A 65 6.78 21.95 -15.63
CA GLY A 65 8.05 22.60 -15.31
C GLY A 65 9.08 22.61 -16.44
N VAL A 66 8.90 21.78 -17.47
CA VAL A 66 9.77 21.66 -18.66
C VAL A 66 9.18 22.48 -19.83
N GLU A 67 8.75 23.72 -19.56
CA GLU A 67 8.61 24.78 -20.56
C GLU A 67 9.73 25.84 -20.42
N THR A 68 10.87 25.49 -19.83
CA THR A 68 12.09 26.32 -19.97
C THR A 68 12.76 26.01 -21.31
N LYS A 69 12.28 26.73 -22.33
CA LYS A 69 12.99 27.21 -23.53
C LYS A 69 14.33 26.53 -23.86
N GLU A 70 14.37 25.86 -25.01
CA GLU A 70 15.43 26.02 -26.02
C GLU A 70 14.80 26.11 -27.42
#